data_AF-A0A962J053-F1
#
_entry.id   AF-A0A962J053-F1
#
_cell.length_a   1.000
_cell.length_b   1.000
_cell.length_c   1.000
_cell.angle_alpha   90.00
_cell.angle_beta   90.00
_cell.angle_gamma   90.00
#
_symmetry.space_group_name_H-M   'P 1'
#
loop_
_entity.id
_entity.type
_entity.pdbx_description
1 polymer ?
#
loop_
_entity_poly.entity_id
_entity_poly.type
_entity_poly.pdbx_seq_one_letter_code
_entity_poly.pdbx_strand_id
1 'polypeptide(L)'
;MTEQAQVLENGTGNSDHDTESKRSKKPAMSKFVVRMPAELLETLKRVSRHHNRSMNSEINLLLGRYIEQIKGDSRPGADEHLTLDSQLQRKLSALSPQKIEALLDLLE
;
A
#
# COMPACT_ATOMS: atom_id res chain seq x y z
N MET A 1 -34.97 20.18 38.30
CA MET A 1 -35.93 19.31 37.59
C MET A 1 -35.66 19.51 36.10
N THR A 2 -34.84 18.66 35.48
CA THR A 2 -35.22 17.45 34.71
C THR A 2 -35.78 17.88 33.34
N GLU A 3 -34.99 17.90 32.27
CA GLU A 3 -34.68 16.79 31.34
C GLU A 3 -35.71 16.70 30.18
N GLN A 4 -35.17 16.36 29.00
CA GLN A 4 -35.78 15.66 27.87
C GLN A 4 -36.21 16.44 26.61
N ALA A 5 -35.42 16.15 25.57
CA ALA A 5 -35.75 16.17 24.16
C ALA A 5 -36.73 15.05 23.79
N GLN A 6 -37.52 15.24 22.73
CA GLN A 6 -38.00 14.21 21.79
C GLN A 6 -38.67 14.92 20.58
N VAL A 7 -38.16 14.77 19.35
CA VAL A 7 -38.41 13.69 18.36
C VAL A 7 -39.82 13.73 17.77
N LEU A 8 -39.89 14.04 16.47
CA LEU A 8 -40.90 13.59 15.49
C LEU A 8 -40.12 13.33 14.19
N GLU A 9 -39.93 12.07 13.75
CA GLU A 9 -40.84 11.28 12.88
C GLU A 9 -41.20 11.99 11.57
N ASN A 10 -41.29 11.38 10.39
CA ASN A 10 -40.96 10.06 9.86
C ASN A 10 -41.08 10.21 8.33
N GLY A 11 -40.34 9.42 7.54
CA GLY A 11 -40.35 9.53 6.08
C GLY A 11 -39.93 8.23 5.40
N THR A 12 -40.68 7.17 5.68
CA THR A 12 -40.60 5.82 5.11
C THR A 12 -40.79 5.83 3.60
N GLY A 13 -39.95 5.09 2.87
CA GLY A 13 -40.07 4.89 1.43
C GLY A 13 -39.24 3.71 0.95
N ASN A 14 -39.72 2.50 1.28
CA ASN A 14 -39.60 1.23 0.56
C ASN A 14 -38.56 1.11 -0.57
N SER A 15 -37.70 0.10 -0.51
CA SER A 15 -37.91 -1.14 -1.28
C SER A 15 -36.74 -2.09 -1.04
N ASP A 16 -37.07 -3.21 -0.41
CA ASP A 16 -36.29 -4.44 -0.44
C ASP A 16 -36.01 -4.83 -1.90
N HIS A 17 -34.73 -4.94 -2.24
CA HIS A 17 -34.32 -5.83 -3.32
C HIS A 17 -33.11 -6.61 -2.84
N ASP A 18 -33.40 -7.83 -2.40
CA ASP A 18 -32.46 -8.94 -2.34
C ASP A 18 -31.64 -8.99 -3.63
N THR A 19 -30.35 -8.69 -3.51
CA THR A 19 -29.33 -9.37 -4.29
C THR A 19 -28.14 -9.60 -3.39
N GLU A 20 -27.94 -10.88 -3.09
CA GLU A 20 -26.85 -11.51 -2.37
C GLU A 20 -25.49 -11.13 -2.98
N SER A 21 -25.04 -9.91 -2.71
CA SER A 21 -23.68 -9.49 -3.00
C SER A 21 -22.78 -10.08 -1.93
N LYS A 22 -22.09 -11.17 -2.29
CA LYS A 22 -20.87 -11.66 -1.66
C LYS A 22 -19.87 -10.51 -1.53
N ARG A 23 -20.04 -9.66 -0.52
CA ARG A 23 -19.05 -8.66 -0.12
C ARG A 23 -17.93 -9.44 0.52
N SER A 24 -16.94 -9.80 -0.28
CA SER A 24 -15.62 -10.21 0.18
C SER A 24 -15.23 -9.22 1.27
N LYS A 25 -15.28 -9.65 2.54
CA LYS A 25 -14.93 -8.80 3.67
C LYS A 25 -13.47 -8.44 3.46
N LYS A 26 -13.21 -7.22 2.96
CA LYS A 26 -11.85 -6.69 2.89
C LYS A 26 -11.24 -6.91 4.27
N PRO A 27 -10.05 -7.52 4.38
CA PRO A 27 -9.44 -7.73 5.69
C PRO A 27 -9.41 -6.37 6.40
N ALA A 28 -9.99 -6.32 7.59
CA ALA A 28 -10.04 -5.10 8.38
C ALA A 28 -8.60 -4.64 8.60
N MET A 29 -8.23 -3.48 8.03
CA MET A 29 -6.89 -2.96 8.19
C MET A 29 -6.68 -2.63 9.67
N SER A 30 -5.72 -3.33 10.29
CA SER A 30 -5.35 -3.09 11.68
C SER A 30 -4.81 -1.67 11.84
N LYS A 31 -5.31 -0.95 12.85
CA LYS A 31 -4.83 0.41 13.15
C LYS A 31 -3.43 0.32 13.77
N PHE A 32 -2.46 0.92 13.12
CA PHE A 32 -1.09 1.01 13.63
C PHE A 32 -0.92 2.28 14.45
N VAL A 33 -0.53 2.14 15.72
CA VAL A 33 -0.31 3.26 16.65
C VAL A 33 1.18 3.38 16.96
N VAL A 34 1.75 4.55 16.67
CA VAL A 34 3.16 4.86 16.95
C VAL A 34 3.24 5.69 18.23
N ARG A 35 4.04 5.23 19.19
CA ARG A 35 4.41 6.03 20.37
C ARG A 35 5.70 6.77 20.05
N MET A 36 5.71 8.09 20.25
CA MET A 36 6.89 8.92 20.02
C MET A 36 7.00 10.03 21.06
N PRO A 37 8.23 10.54 21.33
CA PRO A 37 8.43 11.69 22.20
C PRO A 37 7.68 12.94 21.69
N ALA A 38 7.26 13.79 22.63
CA ALA A 38 6.46 14.99 22.32
C ALA A 38 7.18 15.94 21.35
N GLU A 39 8.50 16.11 21.53
CA GLU A 39 9.32 16.98 20.67
C GLU A 39 9.35 16.51 19.20
N LEU A 40 9.41 15.19 18.99
CA LEU A 40 9.40 14.61 17.65
C LEU A 40 8.03 14.77 17.00
N LEU A 41 6.95 14.60 17.77
CA LEU A 41 5.59 14.81 17.29
C LEU A 41 5.34 16.25 16.85
N GLU A 42 5.83 17.24 17.61
CA GLU A 42 5.71 18.65 17.25
C GLU A 42 6.50 18.99 15.98
N THR A 43 7.70 18.43 15.84
CA THR A 43 8.49 18.54 14.60
C THR A 43 7.73 17.96 13.41
N LEU A 44 7.17 16.76 13.56
CA LEU A 44 6.41 16.09 12.51
C LEU A 44 5.16 16.90 12.10
N LYS A 45 4.44 17.49 13.07
CA LYS A 45 3.32 18.41 12.80
C LYS A 45 3.75 19.61 11.97
N ARG A 46 4.88 20.24 12.33
CA ARG A 46 5.41 21.42 11.61
C ARG A 46 5.76 21.07 10.17
N VAL A 47 6.47 19.96 9.97
CA VAL A 47 6.86 19.48 8.63
C VAL A 47 5.63 19.13 7.79
N SER A 48 4.67 18.41 8.36
CA SER A 48 3.42 18.05 7.66
C SER A 48 2.65 19.29 7.17
N ARG A 49 2.56 20.34 8.01
CA ARG A 49 1.94 21.62 7.64
C ARG A 49 2.73 22.34 6.55
N HIS A 50 4.05 22.38 6.66
CA HIS A 50 4.92 23.00 5.66
C HIS A 50 4.77 22.32 4.29
N HIS A 51 4.65 21.00 4.24
CA HIS A 51 4.46 20.24 3.01
C HIS A 51 2.98 20.17 2.53
N ASN A 52 2.04 20.79 3.27
CA ASN A 52 0.60 20.72 3.01
C ASN A 52 0.08 19.27 2.89
N ARG A 53 0.54 18.38 3.78
CA ARG A 53 0.18 16.94 3.80
C ARG A 53 -0.40 16.53 5.15
N SER A 54 -1.19 15.46 5.14
CA SER A 54 -1.61 14.81 6.39
C SER A 54 -0.40 14.18 7.08
N MET A 55 -0.44 14.10 8.41
CA MET A 55 0.64 13.47 9.18
C MET A 55 0.89 12.01 8.75
N ASN A 56 -0.18 11.27 8.42
CA ASN A 56 -0.05 9.89 7.95
C ASN A 56 0.65 9.83 6.58
N SER A 57 0.32 10.74 5.67
CA SER A 57 0.99 10.85 4.37
C SER A 57 2.47 11.21 4.52
N GLU A 58 2.79 12.07 5.48
CA GLU A 58 4.17 12.47 5.78
C GLU A 58 4.98 11.32 6.39
N ILE A 59 4.39 10.59 7.35
CA ILE A 59 4.99 9.38 7.93
C ILE A 59 5.28 8.34 6.84
N ASN A 60 4.30 8.06 5.97
CA ASN A 60 4.49 7.09 4.89
C ASN A 60 5.57 7.51 3.91
N LEU A 61 5.68 8.81 3.59
CA LEU A 61 6.76 9.32 2.74
C LEU A 61 8.13 9.13 3.38
N LEU A 62 8.27 9.53 4.64
CA LEU A 62 9.54 9.42 5.38
C LEU A 62 9.95 7.96 5.53
N LEU A 63 9.02 7.08 5.88
CA LEU A 63 9.25 5.64 5.95
C LEU A 63 9.59 5.08 4.56
N GLY A 64 8.90 5.51 3.51
CA GLY A 64 9.19 5.11 2.13
C GLY A 64 10.63 5.45 1.73
N ARG A 65 11.05 6.69 1.96
CA ARG A 65 12.42 7.16 1.70
C ARG A 65 13.45 6.40 2.54
N TYR A 66 13.19 6.20 3.83
CA TYR A 66 14.09 5.46 4.70
C TYR A 66 14.24 4.01 4.26
N ILE A 67 13.13 3.39 3.89
CA ILE A 67 13.10 2.04 3.35
C ILE A 67 13.84 1.98 2.01
N GLU A 68 13.67 2.94 1.10
CA GLU A 68 14.43 3.02 -0.16
C GLU A 68 15.93 3.20 0.10
N GLN A 69 16.29 4.08 1.03
CA GLN A 69 17.68 4.33 1.43
C GLN A 69 18.33 3.08 2.03
N ILE A 70 17.62 2.35 2.90
CA ILE A 70 18.11 1.06 3.44
C ILE A 70 18.09 -0.03 2.37
N LYS A 71 17.09 -0.06 1.49
CA LYS A 71 16.95 -1.04 0.40
C LYS A 71 18.01 -0.87 -0.68
N GLY A 72 18.64 0.30 -0.78
CA GLY A 72 19.87 0.49 -1.57
C GLY A 72 21.04 -0.35 -1.04
N ASP A 73 21.06 -0.65 0.26
CA ASP A 73 22.15 -1.38 0.92
C ASP A 73 21.80 -2.83 1.33
N SER A 74 20.53 -3.18 1.57
CA SER A 74 20.16 -4.54 2.01
C SER A 74 18.66 -4.79 1.88
N ARG A 75 18.25 -5.71 0.98
CA ARG A 75 16.87 -6.23 0.94
C ARG A 75 16.86 -7.73 1.20
N PRO A 76 16.21 -8.21 2.27
CA PRO A 76 15.72 -9.58 2.32
C PRO A 76 14.50 -9.66 1.39
N GLY A 77 14.66 -10.29 0.23
CA GLY A 77 13.64 -10.42 -0.82
C GLY A 77 13.91 -9.68 -2.15
N ALA A 78 15.02 -8.93 -2.30
CA ALA A 78 15.54 -8.59 -3.65
C ALA A 78 16.16 -9.82 -4.31
N ASP A 79 16.62 -10.76 -3.50
CA ASP A 79 17.35 -11.93 -3.96
C ASP A 79 16.52 -12.76 -4.93
N GLU A 80 15.20 -12.91 -4.73
CA GLU A 80 14.37 -13.66 -5.68
C GLU A 80 14.31 -13.01 -7.08
N HIS A 81 14.22 -11.69 -7.17
CA HIS A 81 14.14 -11.02 -8.48
C HIS A 81 15.52 -10.93 -9.15
N LEU A 82 16.57 -10.62 -8.38
CA LEU A 82 17.95 -10.59 -8.88
C LEU A 82 18.43 -12.01 -9.26
N THR A 83 18.05 -13.03 -8.49
CA THR A 83 18.33 -14.43 -8.82
C THR A 83 17.53 -14.89 -10.01
N LEU A 84 16.26 -14.46 -10.16
CA LEU A 84 15.46 -14.81 -11.34
C LEU A 84 16.05 -14.19 -12.61
N ASP A 85 16.43 -12.91 -12.58
CA ASP A 85 17.08 -12.25 -13.71
C ASP A 85 18.43 -12.89 -14.02
N SER A 86 19.22 -13.23 -13.00
CA SER A 86 20.50 -13.94 -13.16
C SER A 86 20.33 -15.38 -13.67
N GLN A 87 19.23 -16.06 -13.32
CA GLN A 87 18.90 -17.39 -13.83
C GLN A 87 18.39 -17.32 -15.27
N LEU A 88 17.58 -16.30 -15.59
CA LEU A 88 17.09 -16.04 -16.93
C LEU A 88 18.24 -15.72 -17.87
N GLN A 89 19.16 -14.83 -17.48
CA GLN A 89 20.36 -14.51 -18.24
C GLN A 89 21.24 -15.74 -18.51
N ARG A 90 21.44 -16.61 -17.50
CA ARG A 90 22.17 -17.88 -17.67
C ARG A 90 21.49 -18.85 -18.61
N LYS A 91 20.15 -18.91 -18.59
CA LYS A 91 19.38 -19.76 -19.51
C LYS A 91 19.42 -19.19 -20.93
N LEU A 92 19.26 -17.88 -21.09
CA LEU A 92 19.33 -17.21 -22.39
C LEU A 92 20.72 -17.33 -23.02
N SER A 93 21.80 -17.21 -22.25
CA SER A 93 23.17 -17.38 -22.75
C SER A 93 23.54 -18.83 -23.10
N ALA A 94 22.83 -19.80 -22.53
CA ALA A 94 23.00 -21.22 -22.84
C ALA A 94 22.15 -21.67 -24.05
N LEU A 95 21.26 -20.82 -24.58
CA LEU A 95 20.45 -21.14 -25.76
C LEU A 95 21.23 -20.87 -27.05
N SER A 96 20.94 -21.66 -28.09
CA SER A 96 21.49 -21.42 -29.42
C SER A 96 20.88 -20.16 -30.04
N PRO A 97 21.60 -19.46 -30.94
CA PRO A 97 21.12 -18.22 -31.56
C PRO A 97 19.74 -18.38 -32.23
N GLN A 98 19.53 -19.50 -32.89
CA GLN A 98 18.27 -19.86 -33.56
C GLN A 98 17.08 -19.94 -32.60
N LYS A 99 17.30 -20.37 -31.34
CA LYS A 99 16.24 -20.44 -30.33
C LYS A 99 15.93 -19.08 -29.72
N ILE A 100 16.93 -18.20 -29.65
CA ILE A 100 16.75 -16.83 -29.16
C ILE A 100 15.94 -16.03 -30.20
N GLU A 101 16.26 -16.15 -31.48
CA GLU A 101 15.48 -15.52 -32.55
C GLU A 101 14.02 -15.99 -32.55
N ALA A 102 13.77 -17.29 -32.44
CA ALA A 102 12.40 -17.82 -32.36
C ALA A 102 11.63 -17.34 -31.10
N LEU A 103 12.32 -17.05 -30.00
CA LEU A 103 11.71 -16.47 -28.79
C LEU A 103 11.36 -14.99 -28.99
N LEU A 104 12.20 -14.25 -29.73
CA LEU A 104 11.95 -12.85 -30.05
C LEU A 104 10.77 -12.72 -31.02
N ASP A 105 10.67 -13.61 -32.01
CA ASP A 105 9.59 -13.65 -33.01
C ASP A 105 8.20 -13.93 -32.41
N LEU A 106 8.14 -14.59 -31.23
CA LEU A 106 6.87 -14.85 -30.52
C LEU A 106 6.36 -13.65 -29.71
N LEU A 107 7.22 -12.65 -29.46
CA LEU A 107 6.88 -11.45 -28.68
C LEU A 107 6.42 -10.27 -29.55
N GLU A 108 6.53 -10.39 -30.88
CA GLU A 108 5.94 -9.48 -31.89
C GLU A 108 4.49 -9.88 -32.23
#